data_AF-A0A851K315-F1
#
_entry.id   AF-A0A851K315-F1
#
_cell.length_a   1.000
_cell.length_b   1.000
_cell.length_c   1.000
_cell.angle_alpha   90.00
_cell.angle_beta   90.00
_cell.angle_gamma   90.00
#
_symmetry.space_group_name_H-M   'P 1'
#
loop_
_entity.id
_entity.type
_entity.pdbx_description
1 polymer ?
#
loop_
_entity_poly.entity_id
_entity_poly.type
_entity_poly.pdbx_seq_one_letter_code
_entity_poly.pdbx_strand_id
1 'polypeptide(L)'
;ERDGSHVEVEPLCVLDFYVHESQQRRGLGRELFQEMLQRERVSPQRLAVDRPSPKLLGFLGKHFGLSQPIPQVNNFVIFEGFFSTRTAPARRPFPRPRPEEPIKPYSLSERDFLREEPEPPWPFNLARGSPVRGSLRPFLLRRESPPGTAPEPPP
;
A
#
# COMPACT_ATOMS: atom_id res chain seq x y z
N GLU A 1 -25.09 16.12 5.05
CA GLU A 1 -26.32 15.31 5.21
C GLU A 1 -26.42 14.82 6.65
N ARG A 2 -27.50 15.16 7.35
CA ARG A 2 -27.83 14.71 8.72
C ARG A 2 -29.26 14.13 8.80
N ASP A 3 -29.81 13.73 7.66
CA ASP A 3 -31.01 12.91 7.59
C ASP A 3 -30.55 11.48 7.36
N GLY A 4 -31.09 10.49 8.06
CA GLY A 4 -30.67 9.08 8.05
C GLY A 4 -30.79 8.34 6.70
N SER A 5 -30.66 9.03 5.57
CA SER A 5 -30.50 8.46 4.24
C SER A 5 -29.17 7.69 4.15
N HIS A 6 -29.27 6.41 3.77
CA HIS A 6 -28.11 5.59 3.45
C HIS A 6 -27.69 5.85 1.99
N VAL A 7 -26.39 6.01 1.75
CA VAL A 7 -25.83 6.20 0.42
C VAL A 7 -24.83 5.08 0.15
N GLU A 8 -25.06 4.32 -0.91
CA GLU A 8 -24.11 3.32 -1.40
C GLU A 8 -22.98 3.99 -2.18
N VAL A 9 -21.75 3.70 -1.80
CA VAL A 9 -20.53 4.27 -2.39
C VAL A 9 -19.41 3.22 -2.41
N GLU A 10 -18.53 3.30 -3.41
CA GLU A 10 -17.32 2.49 -3.53
C GLU A 10 -16.08 3.41 -3.48
N PRO A 11 -15.67 3.90 -2.30
CA PRO A 11 -14.51 4.77 -2.16
C PRO A 11 -13.20 3.98 -2.23
N LEU A 12 -12.10 4.69 -2.41
CA LEU A 12 -10.78 4.13 -2.15
C LEU A 12 -10.61 3.95 -0.63
N CYS A 13 -10.17 2.76 -0.23
CA CYS A 13 -10.05 2.39 1.17
C CYS A 13 -8.59 2.25 1.62
N VAL A 14 -8.29 2.72 2.82
CA VAL A 14 -7.07 2.36 3.54
C VAL A 14 -7.39 1.14 4.40
N LEU A 15 -6.83 -0.01 4.02
CA LEU A 15 -7.09 -1.30 4.66
C LEU A 15 -6.03 -1.66 5.71
N ASP A 16 -4.76 -1.37 5.42
CA ASP A 16 -3.67 -1.55 6.36
C ASP A 16 -2.63 -0.44 6.16
N PHE A 17 -1.97 -0.05 7.25
CA PHE A 17 -0.92 0.94 7.24
C PHE A 17 0.07 0.70 8.38
N TYR A 18 1.26 0.26 8.00
CA TYR A 18 2.32 -0.07 8.94
C TYR A 18 3.64 0.60 8.57
N VAL A 19 4.32 1.11 9.59
CA VAL A 19 5.71 1.55 9.51
C VAL A 19 6.42 0.90 10.69
N HIS A 20 7.53 0.21 10.40
CA HIS A 20 8.34 -0.46 11.42
C HIS A 20 8.67 0.49 12.58
N GLU A 21 8.61 -0.02 13.81
CA GLU A 21 8.62 0.77 15.04
C GLU A 21 9.85 1.67 15.14
N SER A 22 11.02 1.16 14.75
CA SER A 22 12.29 1.92 14.75
C SER A 22 12.30 3.12 13.79
N GLN A 23 11.34 3.17 12.86
CA GLN A 23 11.21 4.21 11.84
C GLN A 23 9.96 5.08 12.01
N GLN A 24 9.13 4.82 13.03
CA GLN A 24 7.94 5.62 13.31
C GLN A 24 8.35 7.06 13.68
N ARG A 25 7.49 8.03 13.36
CA ARG A 25 7.68 9.47 13.63
C ARG A 25 8.86 10.14 12.89
N ARG A 26 9.48 9.47 11.90
CA ARG A 26 10.53 10.04 11.02
C ARG A 26 10.01 10.67 9.73
N GLY A 27 8.69 10.68 9.50
CA GLY A 27 8.07 11.23 8.28
C GLY A 27 7.76 10.20 7.19
N LEU A 28 8.33 8.99 7.25
CA LEU A 28 8.13 7.94 6.23
C LEU A 28 6.66 7.61 5.98
N GLY A 29 5.85 7.55 7.04
CA GLY A 29 4.42 7.30 6.89
C GLY A 29 3.71 8.37 6.05
N ARG A 30 4.12 9.64 6.19
CA ARG A 30 3.58 10.74 5.39
C ARG A 30 4.00 10.60 3.93
N GLU A 31 5.27 10.30 3.68
CA GLU A 31 5.78 10.10 2.32
C GLU A 31 5.04 8.96 1.60
N LEU A 32 4.93 7.80 2.24
CA LEU A 32 4.18 6.66 1.70
C LEU A 32 2.73 7.01 1.39
N PHE A 33 2.05 7.68 2.33
CA PHE A 33 0.65 8.05 2.16
C PHE A 33 0.46 9.11 1.06
N GLN A 34 1.37 10.07 0.97
CA GLN A 34 1.34 11.13 -0.04
C GLN A 34 1.59 10.57 -1.45
N GLU A 35 2.51 9.62 -1.60
CA GLU A 35 2.72 8.89 -2.85
C GLU A 35 1.47 8.10 -3.26
N MET A 36 0.84 7.39 -2.32
CA MET A 36 -0.42 6.68 -2.57
C MET A 36 -1.53 7.64 -3.06
N LEU A 37 -1.72 8.77 -2.40
CA LEU A 37 -2.70 9.79 -2.80
C LEU A 37 -2.44 10.34 -4.20
N GLN A 38 -1.17 10.62 -4.55
CA GLN A 38 -0.80 11.13 -5.87
C GLN A 38 -1.07 10.11 -6.98
N ARG A 39 -0.70 8.84 -6.75
CA ARG A 39 -0.89 7.76 -7.73
C ARG A 39 -2.36 7.45 -7.96
N GLU A 40 -3.15 7.43 -6.89
CA GLU A 40 -4.58 7.20 -7.00
C GLU A 40 -5.38 8.44 -7.40
N ARG A 41 -4.77 9.64 -7.33
CA ARG A 41 -5.40 10.93 -7.65
C ARG A 41 -6.65 11.20 -6.81
N VAL A 42 -6.58 10.80 -5.54
CA VAL A 42 -7.66 10.94 -4.57
C VAL A 42 -7.28 12.00 -3.54
N SER A 43 -8.25 12.80 -3.10
CA SER A 43 -8.05 13.73 -1.99
C SER A 43 -8.21 12.96 -0.67
N PRO A 44 -7.44 13.29 0.40
CA PRO A 44 -7.52 12.57 1.67
C PRO A 44 -8.93 12.45 2.25
N GLN A 45 -9.76 13.48 2.07
CA GLN A 45 -11.15 13.53 2.54
C GLN A 45 -12.06 12.49 1.88
N ARG A 46 -11.68 11.97 0.71
CA ARG A 46 -12.45 10.96 -0.05
C ARG A 46 -12.08 9.52 0.29
N LEU A 47 -11.16 9.31 1.23
CA LEU A 47 -10.78 7.98 1.69
C LEU A 47 -11.75 7.48 2.75
N ALA A 48 -12.03 6.17 2.70
CA ALA A 48 -12.56 5.44 3.84
C ALA A 48 -11.43 4.66 4.51
N VAL A 49 -11.41 4.63 5.85
CA VAL A 49 -10.35 3.94 6.59
C VAL A 49 -10.96 2.82 7.42
N ASP A 50 -10.52 1.58 7.22
CA ASP A 50 -11.03 0.43 7.98
C ASP A 50 -10.35 0.39 9.36
N ARG A 51 -11.15 0.41 10.43
CA ARG A 51 -10.71 0.25 11.83
C ARG A 51 -9.41 1.01 12.18
N PRO A 52 -9.35 2.35 11.98
CA PRO A 52 -8.12 3.09 12.19
C PRO A 52 -7.63 3.00 13.63
N SER A 53 -6.34 2.74 13.81
CA SER A 53 -5.70 2.83 15.12
C SER A 53 -5.66 4.29 15.63
N PRO A 54 -5.53 4.53 16.94
CA PRO A 54 -5.35 5.89 17.48
C PRO A 54 -4.15 6.63 16.89
N LYS A 55 -3.06 5.90 16.57
CA LYS A 55 -1.88 6.46 15.89
C LYS A 55 -2.23 6.96 14.49
N LEU A 56 -3.05 6.19 13.75
CA LEU A 56 -3.48 6.55 12.40
C LEU A 56 -4.43 7.75 12.42
N LEU A 57 -5.40 7.80 13.34
CA LEU A 57 -6.27 8.96 13.51
C LEU A 57 -5.48 10.24 13.78
N GLY A 58 -4.53 10.20 14.71
CA GLY A 58 -3.65 11.34 14.99
C GLY A 58 -2.76 11.74 13.80
N PHE A 59 -2.27 10.75 13.04
CA PHE A 59 -1.52 10.98 11.80
C PHE A 59 -2.36 11.69 10.73
N LEU A 60 -3.58 11.22 10.50
CA LEU A 60 -4.51 11.80 9.52
C LEU A 60 -4.91 13.23 9.89
N GLY A 61 -5.20 13.47 11.16
CA GLY A 61 -5.49 14.81 11.68
C GLY A 61 -4.30 15.76 11.52
N LYS A 62 -3.09 15.33 11.91
CA LYS A 62 -1.88 16.16 11.86
C LYS A 62 -1.43 16.51 10.44
N HIS A 63 -1.45 15.54 9.53
CA HIS A 63 -0.84 15.71 8.20
C HIS A 63 -1.83 16.08 7.10
N PHE A 64 -3.10 15.71 7.25
CA PHE A 64 -4.13 15.89 6.22
C PHE A 64 -5.36 16.67 6.72
N GLY A 65 -5.36 17.15 7.97
CA GLY A 65 -6.46 17.94 8.53
C GLY A 65 -7.74 17.13 8.78
N LEU A 66 -7.67 15.81 8.77
CA LEU A 66 -8.82 14.92 8.95
C LEU A 66 -9.10 14.71 10.45
N SER A 67 -9.85 15.64 11.06
CA SER A 67 -10.10 15.66 12.51
C SER A 67 -11.54 15.37 12.93
N GLN A 68 -12.50 15.51 12.02
CA GLN A 68 -13.94 15.32 12.27
C GLN A 68 -14.44 14.03 11.62
N PRO A 69 -14.34 12.87 12.30
CA PRO A 69 -14.89 11.62 11.79
C PRO A 69 -16.42 11.67 11.82
N ILE A 70 -17.04 11.14 10.77
CA ILE A 70 -18.49 11.00 10.69
C ILE A 70 -18.84 9.60 11.27
N PRO A 71 -19.72 9.51 12.27
CA PRO A 71 -20.15 8.21 12.80
C PRO A 71 -20.76 7.34 11.70
N GLN A 72 -20.34 6.08 11.61
CA GLN A 72 -20.88 5.09 10.68
C GLN A 72 -21.29 3.85 11.46
N VAL A 73 -22.27 3.10 10.94
CA VAL A 73 -22.71 1.82 11.52
C VAL A 73 -21.80 0.65 11.12
N ASN A 74 -20.94 0.85 10.12
CA ASN A 74 -19.92 -0.11 9.70
C ASN A 74 -18.58 0.17 10.40
N ASN A 75 -17.55 -0.63 10.09
CA ASN A 75 -16.22 -0.49 10.70
C ASN A 75 -15.34 0.59 10.03
N PHE A 76 -15.88 1.30 9.04
CA PHE A 76 -15.14 2.33 8.32
C PHE A 76 -15.31 3.69 8.98
N VAL A 77 -14.22 4.45 8.99
CA VAL A 77 -14.21 5.85 9.38
C VAL A 77 -14.03 6.69 8.12
N ILE A 78 -14.96 7.61 7.93
CA ILE A 78 -14.90 8.67 6.91
C ILE A 78 -14.87 10.02 7.62
N PHE A 79 -14.43 11.06 6.91
CA PHE A 79 -14.27 12.40 7.48
C PHE A 79 -15.16 13.42 6.78
N GLU A 80 -15.33 14.58 7.41
CA GLU A 80 -15.97 15.71 6.77
C GLU A 80 -15.35 16.03 5.39
N GLY A 81 -16.19 16.34 4.41
CA GLY A 81 -15.78 16.52 3.02
C GLY A 81 -15.89 15.27 2.14
N PHE A 82 -16.08 14.08 2.73
CA PHE A 82 -16.22 12.83 1.97
C PHE A 82 -17.35 12.86 0.93
N PHE A 83 -18.49 13.47 1.27
CA PHE A 83 -19.65 13.59 0.39
C PHE A 83 -19.70 14.89 -0.44
N SER A 84 -18.75 15.81 -0.26
CA SER A 84 -18.81 17.18 -0.83
C SER A 84 -18.64 17.25 -2.35
N THR A 85 -18.36 16.12 -3.02
CA THR A 85 -18.21 16.09 -4.48
C THR A 85 -18.86 14.81 -5.02
N ARG A 86 -20.18 14.84 -5.25
CA ARG A 86 -20.90 13.82 -6.04
C ARG A 86 -20.51 13.85 -7.54
N THR A 87 -19.24 14.02 -7.86
CA THR A 87 -18.71 13.68 -9.19
C THR A 87 -18.09 12.30 -9.05
N ALA A 88 -18.87 11.27 -9.41
CA ALA A 88 -18.40 9.90 -9.44
C ALA A 88 -17.05 9.85 -10.16
N PRO A 89 -15.96 9.38 -9.50
CA PRO A 89 -14.74 9.11 -10.24
C PRO A 89 -15.07 8.07 -11.31
N ALA A 90 -14.60 8.30 -12.54
CA ALA A 90 -14.76 7.35 -13.63
C ALA A 90 -14.29 5.98 -13.14
N ARG A 91 -15.22 5.02 -13.12
CA ARG A 91 -14.99 3.64 -12.69
C ARG A 91 -13.70 3.17 -13.35
N ARG A 92 -12.64 2.92 -12.58
CA ARG A 92 -11.61 2.01 -13.08
C ARG A 92 -12.31 0.67 -13.18
N PRO A 93 -12.49 0.08 -14.37
CA PRO A 93 -13.06 -1.24 -14.43
C PRO A 93 -12.13 -2.13 -13.60
N PHE A 94 -12.64 -2.75 -12.55
CA PHE A 94 -12.01 -3.96 -12.05
C PHE A 94 -11.74 -4.86 -13.28
N PRO A 95 -10.59 -5.54 -13.36
CA PRO A 95 -10.42 -6.57 -14.37
C PRO A 95 -11.63 -7.48 -14.24
N ARG A 96 -12.44 -7.56 -15.31
CA ARG A 96 -13.68 -8.34 -15.31
C ARG A 96 -13.34 -9.73 -14.80
N PRO A 97 -14.20 -10.37 -13.98
CA PRO A 97 -14.07 -11.79 -13.73
C PRO A 97 -13.89 -12.47 -15.09
N ARG A 98 -12.84 -13.31 -15.21
CA ARG A 98 -12.67 -14.11 -16.43
C ARG A 98 -14.00 -14.83 -16.66
N PRO A 99 -14.53 -14.87 -17.90
CA PRO A 99 -15.76 -15.60 -18.18
C PRO A 99 -15.62 -16.99 -17.58
N GLU A 100 -16.59 -17.35 -16.75
CA GLU A 100 -16.64 -18.58 -15.97
C GLU A 100 -16.41 -19.75 -16.93
N GLU A 101 -15.19 -20.27 -16.95
CA GLU A 101 -14.90 -21.48 -17.71
C GLU A 101 -15.79 -22.58 -17.11
N PRO A 102 -16.49 -23.38 -17.94
CA PRO A 102 -17.30 -24.48 -17.45
C PRO A 102 -16.46 -25.32 -16.50
N ILE A 103 -16.98 -25.60 -15.31
CA ILE A 103 -16.34 -26.49 -14.33
C ILE A 103 -15.94 -27.76 -15.10
N LYS A 104 -14.64 -27.93 -15.34
CA LYS A 104 -14.15 -29.16 -15.97
C LYS A 104 -14.50 -30.28 -15.00
N PRO A 105 -15.28 -31.32 -15.41
CA PRO A 105 -15.44 -32.49 -14.57
C PRO A 105 -14.03 -33.02 -14.35
N TYR A 106 -13.62 -33.16 -13.10
CA TYR A 106 -12.30 -33.67 -12.74
C TYR A 106 -12.08 -35.01 -13.44
N SER A 107 -11.44 -34.98 -14.62
CA SER A 107 -10.95 -36.19 -15.26
C SER A 107 -9.74 -36.60 -14.44
N LEU A 108 -9.78 -37.81 -13.89
CA LEU A 108 -8.78 -38.37 -12.98
C LEU A 108 -7.37 -38.47 -13.59
N SER A 109 -7.19 -38.07 -14.85
CA SER A 109 -5.92 -38.02 -15.57
C SER A 109 -4.99 -36.85 -15.18
N GLU A 110 -5.43 -35.86 -14.40
CA GLU A 110 -4.56 -34.73 -13.97
C GLU A 110 -3.96 -34.88 -12.56
N ARG A 111 -4.12 -36.06 -11.92
CA ARG A 111 -3.61 -36.33 -10.56
C ARG A 111 -2.09 -36.54 -10.48
N ASP A 112 -1.35 -36.42 -11.58
CA ASP A 112 0.12 -36.57 -11.58
C ASP A 112 0.87 -35.35 -10.99
N PHE A 113 0.20 -34.19 -10.86
CA PHE A 113 0.80 -33.01 -10.21
C PHE A 113 0.77 -33.05 -8.67
N LEU A 114 0.13 -34.06 -8.08
CA LEU A 114 0.01 -34.25 -6.63
C LEU A 114 1.07 -35.21 -6.07
N ARG A 115 2.22 -35.36 -6.75
CA ARG A 115 3.42 -35.87 -6.09
C ARG A 115 3.91 -34.78 -5.15
N GLU A 116 3.68 -35.04 -3.86
CA GLU A 116 4.04 -34.26 -2.68
C GLU A 116 5.42 -33.58 -2.80
N GLU A 117 5.44 -32.31 -3.21
CA GLU A 117 6.54 -31.40 -2.92
C GLU A 117 6.27 -30.87 -1.50
N PRO A 118 7.05 -31.26 -0.47
CA PRO A 118 6.81 -30.79 0.88
C PRO A 118 6.98 -29.27 0.93
N GLU A 119 5.89 -28.57 1.28
CA GLU A 119 5.89 -27.12 1.38
C GLU A 119 6.81 -26.66 2.51
N PRO A 120 7.69 -25.67 2.24
CA PRO A 120 8.59 -25.16 3.26
C PRO A 120 7.82 -24.30 4.28
N PRO A 121 8.20 -24.34 5.57
CA PRO A 121 7.60 -23.47 6.57
C PRO A 121 8.07 -22.00 6.40
N TRP A 122 7.17 -21.09 6.75
CA TRP A 122 7.31 -19.63 6.65
C TRP A 122 8.54 -19.05 7.40
N PRO A 123 9.13 -17.91 6.98
CA PRO A 123 8.89 -17.11 5.78
C PRO A 123 10.07 -17.25 4.78
N PHE A 124 9.77 -17.86 3.63
CA PHE A 124 10.69 -18.20 2.53
C PHE A 124 11.70 -19.30 2.91
N ASN A 125 11.82 -20.34 2.06
CA ASN A 125 12.95 -21.27 2.07
C ASN A 125 14.29 -20.52 2.27
N LEU A 126 14.79 -20.48 3.50
CA LEU A 126 16.02 -19.79 3.85
C LEU A 126 17.20 -20.63 3.35
N ALA A 127 17.68 -20.25 2.17
CA ALA A 127 18.81 -20.80 1.40
C ALA A 127 18.50 -22.18 0.78
N ARG A 128 18.75 -22.41 -0.51
CA ARG A 128 20.03 -22.21 -1.20
C ARG A 128 19.80 -22.02 -2.71
N GLY A 129 20.36 -20.93 -3.26
CA GLY A 129 20.68 -20.80 -4.69
C GLY A 129 19.52 -20.62 -5.65
N SER A 130 19.08 -19.37 -5.89
CA SER A 130 18.42 -19.01 -7.15
C SER A 130 18.77 -17.56 -7.54
N PRO A 131 19.09 -17.28 -8.82
CA PRO A 131 19.93 -16.13 -9.21
C PRO A 131 19.15 -14.85 -9.53
N VAL A 132 17.87 -14.73 -9.15
CA VAL A 132 17.09 -13.51 -9.42
C VAL A 132 17.31 -12.49 -8.30
N ARG A 133 18.56 -12.04 -8.15
CA ARG A 133 18.93 -10.85 -7.38
C ARG A 133 18.93 -9.65 -8.31
N GLY A 134 17.73 -9.24 -8.73
CA GLY A 134 17.50 -8.09 -9.59
C GLY A 134 16.99 -6.88 -8.82
N SER A 135 17.92 -6.10 -8.28
CA SER A 135 17.78 -4.65 -8.08
C SER A 135 16.76 -4.12 -7.05
N LEU A 136 17.10 -4.27 -5.77
CA LEU A 136 16.94 -3.17 -4.82
C LEU A 136 18.29 -2.95 -4.13
N ARG A 137 19.08 -2.00 -4.65
CA ARG A 137 20.29 -1.54 -3.96
C ARG A 137 19.89 -0.49 -2.91
N PRO A 138 20.18 -0.70 -1.62
CA PRO A 138 20.04 0.33 -0.60
C PRO A 138 21.13 1.40 -0.79
N PHE A 139 20.74 2.66 -0.69
CA PHE A 139 21.65 3.78 -0.47
C PHE A 139 22.35 3.60 0.87
N LEU A 140 23.58 3.09 0.87
CA LEU A 140 24.49 3.18 2.02
C LEU A 140 25.91 3.53 1.57
N LEU A 141 26.28 4.77 1.91
CA LEU A 141 27.58 5.21 2.41
C LEU A 141 28.84 4.85 1.60
N ARG A 142 29.39 5.85 0.87
CA ARG A 142 30.84 5.94 0.65
C ARG A 142 31.33 7.24 1.26
N ARG A 143 31.99 7.15 2.42
CA ARG A 143 32.73 8.24 3.03
C ARG A 143 34.23 7.86 3.10
N GLU A 144 35.02 8.65 2.37
CA GLU A 144 36.45 9.04 2.53
C GLU A 144 37.53 7.94 2.38
N SER A 145 38.76 8.16 1.85
CA SER A 145 39.64 9.35 1.79
C SER A 145 40.74 9.24 0.67
N PRO A 146 41.53 10.30 0.36
CA PRO A 146 42.62 10.39 -0.67
C PRO A 146 44.03 10.13 -0.02
N PRO A 147 45.24 10.22 -0.65
CA PRO A 147 45.78 11.31 -1.51
C PRO A 147 46.61 10.89 -2.74
N GLY A 148 46.85 11.82 -3.67
CA GLY A 148 47.78 11.64 -4.78
C GLY A 148 48.09 12.98 -5.44
N THR A 149 49.24 13.56 -5.10
CA THR A 149 49.67 14.93 -5.39
C THR A 149 50.61 14.97 -6.61
N ALA A 150 50.36 15.94 -7.51
CA ALA A 150 51.33 16.68 -8.38
C ALA A 150 52.06 15.92 -9.54
N PRO A 151 52.63 16.60 -10.56
CA PRO A 151 53.02 18.03 -10.59
C PRO A 151 52.67 18.86 -11.84
N GLU A 152 52.69 20.17 -11.64
CA GLU A 152 52.75 21.28 -12.63
C GLU A 152 54.22 21.49 -13.10
N PRO A 153 54.48 21.94 -14.35
CA PRO A 153 55.83 22.30 -14.78
C PRO A 153 56.13 23.81 -14.68
N PRO A 154 57.36 24.23 -14.31
CA PRO A 154 57.83 25.63 -14.38
C PRO A 154 58.98 25.82 -15.40
N PRO A 155 59.54 27.03 -15.55
CA PRO A 155 58.94 28.38 -15.55
C PRO A 155 58.74 28.95 -16.97
#